data_AF-A0A7S0RKK4-F1
#
_entry.id   AF-A0A7S0RKK4-F1
#
_cell.length_a   1.000
_cell.length_b   1.000
_cell.length_c   1.000
_cell.angle_alpha   90.00
_cell.angle_beta   90.00
_cell.angle_gamma   90.00
#
_symmetry.space_group_name_H-M   'P 1'
#
loop_
_entity.id
_entity.type
_entity.pdbx_description
1 polymer ?
#
loop_
_entity_poly.entity_id
_entity_poly.type
_entity_poly.pdbx_seq_one_letter_code
_entity_poly.pdbx_strand_id
1 'polypeptide(L)'
;MRVIELSKDQTPFRRDERERILSMFPDVEIMTLGMRNGEVPVSDDYGDEDDLYGAASDPPRVWVKDQFYPGSAFSRSIGDAIGKTAGVIAEPEILSRKLTKDDKYLILCSDGVFEFLTNEDVLEIVSLFPDPYEAAAELVNVSFRLWLENDDRTDDITALVVHLEYADDSDMRSPNEKAQAQWHIARTRVAEQLESRPSRKFRNVVREAQKREKRLDKDNYVLDNTANLEEDLGGSVLKSGMVIAYDVHEESF
;
A
#
# COMPACT_ATOMS: atom_id res chain seq x y z
N MET A 1 17.72 -12.71 -12.09
CA MET A 1 16.84 -11.54 -12.31
C MET A 1 17.14 -10.49 -11.26
N ARG A 2 16.86 -9.22 -11.55
CA ARG A 2 17.00 -8.10 -10.60
C ARG A 2 15.67 -7.39 -10.42
N VAL A 3 15.51 -6.77 -9.26
CA VAL A 3 14.35 -5.98 -8.86
C VAL A 3 14.68 -4.49 -9.00
N ILE A 4 13.70 -3.71 -9.47
CA ILE A 4 13.70 -2.24 -9.37
C ILE A 4 12.43 -1.84 -8.66
N GLU A 5 12.57 -1.11 -7.57
CA GLU A 5 11.45 -0.45 -6.89
C GLU A 5 10.95 0.72 -7.76
N LEU A 6 9.63 0.78 -7.97
CA LEU A 6 8.97 1.80 -8.79
C LEU A 6 8.11 2.78 -7.99
N SER A 7 7.89 2.49 -6.71
CA SER A 7 7.31 3.42 -5.74
C SER A 7 8.34 3.75 -4.67
N LYS A 8 7.98 4.67 -3.78
CA LYS A 8 8.63 4.86 -2.49
C LYS A 8 7.53 5.16 -1.51
N ASP A 9 7.63 4.63 -0.30
CA ASP A 9 6.60 4.88 0.69
C ASP A 9 6.55 6.35 1.08
N GLN A 10 5.32 6.83 1.25
CA GLN A 10 5.04 8.22 1.57
C GLN A 10 4.78 8.32 3.06
N THR A 11 5.85 8.24 3.84
CA THR A 11 5.83 8.19 5.31
C THR A 11 6.58 9.38 5.91
N PRO A 12 6.39 9.68 7.20
CA PRO A 12 7.21 10.67 7.90
C PRO A 12 8.67 10.24 8.15
N PHE A 13 9.10 9.01 7.83
CA PHE A 13 10.53 8.67 7.80
C PHE A 13 11.27 9.45 6.72
N ARG A 14 10.57 9.80 5.64
CA ARG A 14 11.09 10.63 4.58
C ARG A 14 11.26 12.07 5.01
N ARG A 15 12.52 12.52 5.00
CA ARG A 15 12.88 13.89 5.35
C ARG A 15 12.18 14.93 4.47
N ASP A 16 12.08 14.70 3.17
CA ASP A 16 11.41 15.62 2.24
C ASP A 16 9.91 15.76 2.54
N GLU A 17 9.24 14.67 2.93
CA GLU A 17 7.84 14.72 3.38
C GLU A 17 7.68 15.46 4.70
N ARG A 18 8.60 15.27 5.66
CA ARG A 18 8.61 16.06 6.91
C ARG A 18 8.77 17.55 6.65
N GLU A 19 9.77 17.91 5.84
CA GLU A 19 10.05 19.31 5.49
C GLU A 19 8.86 19.95 4.78
N ARG A 20 8.23 19.23 3.84
CA ARG A 20 7.00 19.67 3.17
C ARG A 20 5.88 19.95 4.17
N ILE A 21 5.57 18.99 5.04
CA ILE A 21 4.47 19.12 6.02
C ILE A 21 4.72 20.32 6.95
N LEU A 22 5.90 20.38 7.58
CA LEU A 22 6.24 21.40 8.56
C LEU A 22 6.33 22.81 7.95
N SER A 23 6.68 22.92 6.66
CA SER A 23 6.71 24.22 5.96
C SER A 23 5.32 24.79 5.69
N MET A 24 4.31 23.93 5.56
CA MET A 24 2.94 24.33 5.21
C MET A 24 2.01 24.40 6.42
N PHE A 25 2.30 23.65 7.48
CA PHE A 25 1.46 23.50 8.66
C PHE A 25 2.27 23.76 9.95
N PRO A 26 2.29 25.01 10.45
CA PRO A 26 3.10 25.39 11.61
C PRO A 26 2.60 24.80 12.93
N ASP A 27 1.32 24.38 12.99
CA ASP A 27 0.68 23.75 14.14
C ASP A 27 0.68 22.21 14.04
N VAL A 28 1.66 21.65 13.32
CA VAL A 28 1.85 20.19 13.18
C VAL A 28 3.21 19.79 13.75
N GLU A 29 3.25 18.61 14.34
CA GLU A 29 4.45 17.98 14.85
C GLU A 29 4.58 16.55 14.32
N ILE A 30 5.83 16.11 14.16
CA ILE A 30 6.15 14.76 13.72
C ILE A 30 6.93 14.09 14.85
N MET A 31 6.44 12.94 15.31
CA MET A 31 7.02 12.21 16.42
C MET A 31 6.48 10.78 16.46
N THR A 32 7.27 9.85 16.99
CA THR A 32 6.77 8.51 17.35
C THR A 32 5.83 8.61 18.56
N LEU A 33 5.01 7.58 18.79
CA LEU A 33 4.14 7.52 19.96
C LEU A 33 4.93 7.59 21.28
N GLY A 34 6.06 6.87 21.36
CA GLY A 34 6.93 6.90 22.54
C GLY A 34 7.47 8.29 22.85
N MET A 35 7.86 9.07 21.82
CA MET A 35 8.28 10.46 22.00
C MET A 35 7.13 11.33 22.49
N ARG A 36 5.93 11.14 21.93
CA ARG A 36 4.72 11.88 22.32
C ARG A 36 4.32 11.63 23.77
N ASN A 37 4.42 10.38 24.20
CA ASN A 37 4.10 9.95 25.57
C ASN A 37 5.20 10.34 26.58
N GLY A 38 6.34 10.84 26.11
CA GLY A 38 7.49 11.15 26.96
C GLY A 38 8.24 9.91 27.47
N GLU A 39 8.04 8.76 26.83
CA GLU A 39 8.71 7.50 27.13
C GLU A 39 10.16 7.51 26.62
N VAL A 40 10.39 8.18 25.50
CA VAL A 40 11.72 8.40 24.91
C VAL A 40 11.97 9.88 24.63
N PRO A 41 13.23 10.34 24.60
CA PRO A 41 13.55 11.72 24.23
C PRO A 41 13.10 12.07 22.81
N VAL A 42 12.67 13.31 22.61
CA VAL A 42 12.34 13.84 21.28
C VAL A 42 13.60 13.89 20.40
N SER A 43 13.50 13.34 19.20
CA SER A 43 14.54 13.34 18.16
C SER A 43 13.88 13.59 16.80
N ASP A 44 14.60 14.24 15.89
CA ASP A 44 14.25 14.40 14.47
C ASP A 44 15.01 13.42 13.55
N ASP A 45 15.92 12.65 14.14
CA ASP A 45 16.56 11.48 13.58
C ASP A 45 15.73 10.23 13.92
N TYR A 46 15.03 9.71 12.91
CA TYR A 46 14.18 8.52 13.01
C TYR A 46 14.87 7.26 12.47
N GLY A 47 16.14 7.36 12.06
CA GLY A 47 16.86 6.26 11.41
C GLY A 47 16.24 5.84 10.08
N ASP A 48 16.57 4.62 9.66
CA ASP A 48 16.00 3.98 8.48
C ASP A 48 14.73 3.19 8.85
N GLU A 49 13.82 3.05 7.88
CA GLU A 49 12.55 2.32 8.01
C GLU A 49 12.71 0.83 8.36
N ASP A 50 13.92 0.29 8.21
CA ASP A 50 14.25 -1.10 8.55
C ASP A 50 14.74 -1.26 10.00
N ASP A 51 15.09 -0.17 10.68
CA ASP A 51 15.76 -0.16 11.99
C ASP A 51 14.83 0.27 13.16
N LEU A 52 13.50 0.16 13.02
CA LEU A 52 12.54 0.59 14.06
C LEU A 52 12.65 -0.15 15.40
N TYR A 53 13.34 -1.28 15.45
CA TYR A 53 13.55 -2.04 16.69
C TYR A 53 14.31 -1.23 17.77
N GLY A 54 14.94 -0.11 17.41
CA GLY A 54 15.74 0.71 18.34
C GLY A 54 15.01 1.84 19.08
N ALA A 55 14.12 2.62 18.41
CA ALA A 55 13.76 3.96 18.90
C ALA A 55 12.39 4.09 19.60
N ALA A 56 11.38 3.25 19.29
CA ALA A 56 10.09 3.28 19.99
C ALA A 56 9.14 2.11 19.67
N SER A 57 9.52 1.14 18.81
CA SER A 57 8.58 0.16 18.22
C SER A 57 7.43 0.79 17.40
N ASP A 58 7.48 2.10 17.13
CA ASP A 58 6.42 2.85 16.44
C ASP A 58 7.04 3.84 15.43
N PRO A 59 6.51 3.93 14.19
CA PRO A 59 6.98 4.88 13.19
C PRO A 59 6.71 6.34 13.59
N PRO A 60 7.47 7.31 13.05
CA PRO A 60 7.12 8.71 13.18
C PRO A 60 5.76 8.96 12.52
N ARG A 61 4.90 9.67 13.24
CA ARG A 61 3.53 9.98 12.83
C ARG A 61 3.31 11.47 12.74
N VAL A 62 2.33 11.87 11.94
CA VAL A 62 1.87 13.25 11.78
C VAL A 62 0.80 13.56 12.82
N TRP A 63 1.01 14.61 13.61
CA TRP A 63 0.11 15.04 14.67
C TRP A 63 -0.19 16.52 14.58
N VAL A 64 -1.41 16.92 14.94
CA VAL A 64 -1.68 18.32 15.30
C VAL A 64 -1.01 18.59 16.65
N LYS A 65 -0.34 19.73 16.75
CA LYS A 65 0.42 20.12 17.94
C LYS A 65 -0.45 20.08 19.19
N ASP A 66 0.08 19.49 20.25
CA ASP A 66 -0.60 19.32 21.55
C ASP A 66 -1.89 18.46 21.46
N GLN A 67 -2.12 17.73 20.36
CA GLN A 67 -3.30 16.89 20.14
C GLN A 67 -2.96 15.45 19.73
N PHE A 68 -3.68 14.46 20.26
CA PHE A 68 -3.52 13.04 19.90
C PHE A 68 -4.27 12.66 18.61
N TYR A 69 -4.25 13.52 17.60
CA TYR A 69 -4.79 13.24 16.26
C TYR A 69 -4.00 14.00 15.19
N PRO A 70 -3.98 13.53 13.93
CA PRO A 70 -4.54 12.28 13.45
C PRO A 70 -3.71 11.04 13.82
N GLY A 71 -2.40 11.19 14.08
CA GLY A 71 -1.52 10.05 14.33
C GLY A 71 -1.16 9.25 13.08
N SER A 72 -1.19 9.90 11.92
CA SER A 72 -0.99 9.25 10.62
C SER A 72 0.47 8.81 10.44
N ALA A 73 0.69 7.52 10.21
CA ALA A 73 2.00 6.96 9.83
C ALA A 73 2.34 7.17 8.33
N PHE A 74 1.41 7.75 7.57
CA PHE A 74 1.56 8.15 6.18
C PHE A 74 1.48 9.68 6.03
N SER A 75 2.16 10.22 5.03
CA SER A 75 2.18 11.64 4.69
C SER A 75 1.31 11.99 3.48
N ARG A 76 0.85 10.98 2.73
CA ARG A 76 -0.02 11.15 1.56
C ARG A 76 -1.14 10.11 1.53
N SER A 77 -2.37 10.55 1.28
CA SER A 77 -3.53 9.68 1.14
C SER A 77 -4.66 10.33 0.35
N ILE A 78 -5.46 9.49 -0.33
CA ILE A 78 -6.73 9.91 -0.90
C ILE A 78 -7.80 9.79 0.18
N GLY A 79 -8.64 10.83 0.34
CA GLY A 79 -9.63 10.86 1.42
C GLY A 79 -9.07 11.54 2.65
N ASP A 80 -9.13 10.89 3.82
CA ASP A 80 -8.61 11.36 5.11
C ASP A 80 -8.80 12.87 5.38
N ALA A 81 -10.06 13.25 5.66
CA ALA A 81 -10.40 14.65 5.90
C ALA A 81 -9.67 15.25 7.11
N ILE A 82 -9.37 14.44 8.13
CA ILE A 82 -8.68 14.87 9.34
C ILE A 82 -7.19 15.02 9.05
N GLY A 83 -6.54 14.02 8.44
CA GLY A 83 -5.13 14.09 8.05
C GLY A 83 -4.81 15.27 7.14
N LYS A 84 -5.73 15.64 6.24
CA LYS A 84 -5.59 16.83 5.39
C LYS A 84 -5.45 18.13 6.17
N THR A 85 -5.99 18.21 7.38
CA THR A 85 -5.81 19.38 8.27
C THR A 85 -4.42 19.43 8.91
N ALA A 86 -3.69 18.31 8.88
CA ALA A 86 -2.35 18.15 9.45
C ALA A 86 -1.26 17.94 8.38
N GLY A 87 -1.53 18.26 7.11
CA GLY A 87 -0.54 18.22 6.03
C GLY A 87 -0.45 16.94 5.20
N VAL A 88 -1.36 15.98 5.43
CA VAL A 88 -1.55 14.84 4.52
C VAL A 88 -2.14 15.33 3.20
N ILE A 89 -1.53 14.98 2.08
CA ILE A 89 -1.99 15.39 0.74
C ILE A 89 -2.34 14.20 -0.14
N ALA A 90 -3.16 14.41 -1.17
CA ALA A 90 -3.56 13.35 -2.11
C ALA A 90 -2.71 13.32 -3.39
N GLU A 91 -1.76 14.25 -3.54
CA GLU A 91 -0.96 14.37 -4.76
C GLU A 91 0.07 13.22 -4.84
N PRO A 92 0.02 12.37 -5.87
CA PRO A 92 0.94 11.23 -5.98
C PRO A 92 2.34 11.65 -6.45
N GLU A 93 3.34 10.81 -6.20
CA GLU A 93 4.59 10.85 -6.96
C GLU A 93 4.43 10.06 -8.25
N ILE A 94 4.85 10.63 -9.39
CA ILE A 94 4.70 10.01 -10.70
C ILE A 94 6.07 9.63 -11.25
N LEU A 95 6.29 8.33 -11.44
CA LEU A 95 7.43 7.79 -12.17
C LEU A 95 6.97 7.28 -13.54
N SER A 96 7.74 7.57 -14.59
CA SER A 96 7.50 7.05 -15.94
C SER A 96 8.71 6.24 -16.41
N ARG A 97 8.47 4.98 -16.80
CA ARG A 97 9.47 4.06 -17.34
C ARG A 97 8.99 3.48 -18.66
N LYS A 98 9.89 3.36 -19.63
CA LYS A 98 9.64 2.62 -20.86
C LYS A 98 9.95 1.14 -20.61
N LEU A 99 8.98 0.27 -20.88
CA LEU A 99 9.17 -1.18 -20.78
C LEU A 99 10.09 -1.70 -21.91
N THR A 100 10.93 -2.69 -21.59
CA THR A 100 11.81 -3.39 -22.54
C THR A 100 11.56 -4.89 -22.50
N LYS A 101 12.02 -5.62 -23.52
CA LYS A 101 11.88 -7.10 -23.58
C LYS A 101 12.54 -7.82 -22.38
N ASP A 102 13.37 -7.12 -21.60
CA ASP A 102 14.04 -7.64 -20.40
C ASP A 102 13.12 -7.62 -19.17
N ASP A 103 12.16 -6.69 -19.10
CA ASP A 103 11.23 -6.60 -17.98
C ASP A 103 10.22 -7.76 -18.05
N LYS A 104 10.18 -8.65 -17.05
CA LYS A 104 9.37 -9.88 -17.07
C LYS A 104 8.13 -9.82 -16.18
N TYR A 105 8.27 -9.19 -15.02
CA TYR A 105 7.21 -9.13 -14.02
C TYR A 105 6.99 -7.71 -13.57
N LEU A 106 5.73 -7.32 -13.43
CA LEU A 106 5.31 -6.14 -12.68
C LEU A 106 4.46 -6.64 -11.51
N ILE A 107 4.88 -6.30 -10.29
CA ILE A 107 4.30 -6.80 -9.04
C ILE A 107 3.90 -5.60 -8.19
N LEU A 108 2.65 -5.57 -7.74
CA LEU A 108 2.12 -4.54 -6.84
C LEU A 108 1.53 -5.24 -5.63
N CYS A 109 1.95 -4.86 -4.43
CA CYS A 109 1.41 -5.42 -3.20
C CYS A 109 1.10 -4.34 -2.17
N SER A 110 0.18 -4.63 -1.23
CA SER A 110 0.02 -3.84 -0.01
C SER A 110 1.18 -4.09 0.97
N ASP A 111 1.28 -3.25 1.98
CA ASP A 111 2.14 -3.42 3.17
C ASP A 111 1.95 -4.72 3.91
N GLY A 112 0.74 -5.28 3.91
CA GLY A 112 0.49 -6.65 4.38
C GLY A 112 1.38 -7.73 3.72
N VAL A 113 2.02 -7.46 2.57
CA VAL A 113 3.05 -8.34 2.00
C VAL A 113 4.46 -7.96 2.47
N PHE A 114 4.82 -6.67 2.39
CA PHE A 114 6.19 -6.21 2.60
C PHE A 114 6.59 -6.04 4.07
N GLU A 115 5.66 -6.21 5.01
CA GLU A 115 6.00 -6.27 6.44
C GLU A 115 7.07 -7.32 6.72
N PHE A 116 6.96 -8.50 6.10
CA PHE A 116 7.86 -9.64 6.34
C PHE A 116 8.60 -10.15 5.11
N LEU A 117 8.31 -9.62 3.92
CA LEU A 117 8.95 -10.03 2.67
C LEU A 117 9.67 -8.87 2.02
N THR A 118 10.93 -9.09 1.66
CA THR A 118 11.68 -8.13 0.85
C THR A 118 11.23 -8.16 -0.61
N ASN A 119 11.62 -7.14 -1.37
CA ASN A 119 11.38 -7.10 -2.81
C ASN A 119 11.98 -8.33 -3.54
N GLU A 120 13.14 -8.81 -3.07
CA GLU A 120 13.81 -9.99 -3.57
C GLU A 120 13.03 -11.27 -3.25
N ASP A 121 12.51 -11.43 -2.03
CA ASP A 121 11.69 -12.59 -1.64
C ASP A 121 10.40 -12.67 -2.48
N VAL A 122 9.75 -11.51 -2.68
CA VAL A 122 8.56 -11.39 -3.52
C VAL A 122 8.85 -11.87 -4.95
N LEU A 123 9.99 -11.45 -5.52
CA LEU A 123 10.40 -11.90 -6.85
C LEU A 123 10.69 -13.41 -6.87
N GLU A 124 11.41 -13.93 -5.87
CA GLU A 124 11.74 -15.35 -5.79
C GLU A 124 10.46 -16.19 -5.84
N ILE A 125 9.49 -15.87 -4.98
CA ILE A 125 8.19 -16.56 -4.94
C ILE A 125 7.48 -16.48 -6.29
N VAL A 126 7.32 -15.28 -6.85
CA VAL A 126 6.60 -15.08 -8.12
C VAL A 126 7.25 -15.85 -9.26
N SER A 127 8.58 -15.90 -9.31
CA SER A 127 9.32 -16.58 -10.39
C SER A 127 9.13 -18.09 -10.44
N LEU A 128 8.66 -18.71 -9.35
CA LEU A 128 8.40 -20.15 -9.29
C LEU A 128 7.13 -20.57 -10.05
N PHE A 129 6.26 -19.62 -10.36
CA PHE A 129 4.94 -19.91 -10.93
C PHE A 129 4.83 -19.38 -12.36
N PRO A 130 4.53 -20.24 -13.34
CA PRO A 130 4.26 -19.80 -14.71
C PRO A 130 2.94 -19.02 -14.83
N ASP A 131 1.97 -19.32 -13.97
CA ASP A 131 0.66 -18.66 -13.94
C ASP A 131 0.67 -17.49 -12.92
N PRO A 132 0.37 -16.24 -13.34
CA PRO A 132 0.40 -15.08 -12.46
C PRO A 132 -0.67 -15.11 -11.35
N TYR A 133 -1.78 -15.82 -11.55
CA TYR A 133 -2.79 -16.00 -10.52
C TYR A 133 -2.30 -16.93 -9.41
N GLU A 134 -1.64 -18.03 -9.78
CA GLU A 134 -1.01 -18.94 -8.80
C GLU A 134 0.12 -18.23 -8.05
N ALA A 135 0.95 -17.45 -8.76
CA ALA A 135 2.00 -16.62 -8.17
C ALA A 135 1.45 -15.66 -7.11
N ALA A 136 0.39 -14.91 -7.44
CA ALA A 136 -0.24 -13.97 -6.52
C ALA A 136 -0.88 -14.68 -5.32
N ALA A 137 -1.53 -15.83 -5.55
CA ALA A 137 -2.14 -16.61 -4.48
C ALA A 137 -1.08 -17.15 -3.51
N GLU A 138 0.04 -17.66 -4.01
CA GLU A 138 1.12 -18.14 -3.13
C GLU A 138 1.76 -16.99 -2.36
N LEU A 139 1.97 -15.83 -3.00
CA LEU A 139 2.52 -14.66 -2.33
C LEU A 139 1.66 -14.22 -1.13
N VAL A 140 0.33 -14.20 -1.31
CA VAL A 140 -0.62 -13.93 -0.21
C VAL A 140 -0.53 -15.01 0.87
N ASN A 141 -0.47 -16.28 0.51
CA ASN A 141 -0.40 -17.39 1.47
C ASN A 141 0.90 -17.39 2.29
N VAL A 142 2.05 -17.09 1.66
CA VAL A 142 3.34 -16.95 2.34
C VAL A 142 3.29 -15.78 3.31
N SER A 143 2.85 -14.61 2.84
CA SER A 143 2.72 -13.41 3.68
C SER A 143 1.82 -13.67 4.88
N PHE A 144 0.65 -14.30 4.67
CA PHE A 144 -0.28 -14.63 5.74
C PHE A 144 0.33 -15.56 6.80
N ARG A 145 1.12 -16.56 6.39
CA ARG A 145 1.83 -17.43 7.34
C ARG A 145 2.85 -16.66 8.16
N LEU A 146 3.60 -15.75 7.54
CA LEU A 146 4.58 -14.92 8.25
C LEU A 146 3.90 -14.01 9.28
N TRP A 147 2.75 -13.41 8.95
CA TRP A 147 1.93 -12.70 9.94
C TRP A 147 1.57 -13.58 11.13
N LEU A 148 1.02 -14.78 10.89
CA LEU A 148 0.65 -15.71 11.97
C LEU A 148 1.84 -16.18 12.83
N GLU A 149 3.05 -16.18 12.28
CA GLU A 149 4.27 -16.62 12.97
C GLU A 149 4.93 -15.49 13.78
N ASN A 150 4.78 -14.24 13.36
CA ASN A 150 5.57 -13.12 13.88
C ASN A 150 4.74 -12.06 14.61
N ASP A 151 3.42 -12.02 14.42
CA ASP A 151 2.54 -11.01 15.00
C ASP A 151 1.20 -11.64 15.46
N ASP A 152 0.55 -11.05 16.46
CA ASP A 152 -0.74 -11.53 16.96
C ASP A 152 -1.94 -10.94 16.18
N ARG A 153 -1.65 -9.96 15.32
CA ARG A 153 -2.56 -9.41 14.32
C ARG A 153 -2.14 -9.81 12.91
N THR A 154 -3.02 -9.51 11.96
CA THR A 154 -2.75 -9.66 10.53
C THR A 154 -3.36 -8.46 9.83
N ASP A 155 -2.61 -7.87 8.92
CA ASP A 155 -3.13 -6.82 8.03
C ASP A 155 -3.90 -7.41 6.84
N ASP A 156 -4.57 -6.55 6.07
CA ASP A 156 -5.13 -6.90 4.77
C ASP A 156 -3.99 -7.15 3.76
N ILE A 157 -3.90 -8.39 3.26
CA ILE A 157 -2.86 -8.81 2.33
C ILE A 157 -3.39 -8.83 0.90
N THR A 158 -2.85 -7.96 0.05
CA THR A 158 -3.23 -7.85 -1.36
C THR A 158 -2.01 -7.91 -2.27
N ALA A 159 -2.07 -8.75 -3.32
CA ALA A 159 -1.05 -8.84 -4.34
C ALA A 159 -1.66 -8.83 -5.75
N LEU A 160 -0.98 -8.14 -6.67
CA LEU A 160 -1.24 -8.12 -8.10
C LEU A 160 0.06 -8.47 -8.83
N VAL A 161 0.05 -9.60 -9.54
CA VAL A 161 1.19 -10.07 -10.34
C VAL A 161 0.83 -9.99 -11.81
N VAL A 162 1.70 -9.38 -12.61
CA VAL A 162 1.56 -9.23 -14.05
C VAL A 162 2.78 -9.82 -14.74
N HIS A 163 2.57 -10.83 -15.58
CA HIS A 163 3.60 -11.35 -16.48
C HIS A 163 3.60 -10.53 -17.77
N LEU A 164 4.75 -9.94 -18.10
CA LEU A 164 4.90 -9.08 -19.27
C LEU A 164 5.27 -9.92 -20.50
N GLU A 165 4.38 -9.91 -21.49
CA GLU A 165 4.60 -10.53 -22.79
C GLU A 165 4.93 -9.46 -23.84
N TYR A 166 5.95 -9.69 -24.64
CA TYR A 166 6.32 -8.82 -25.76
C TYR A 166 6.02 -9.53 -27.06
N ALA A 167 5.41 -8.81 -28.00
CA ALA A 167 5.25 -9.34 -29.34
C ALA A 167 6.60 -9.58 -29.99
N ASP A 168 6.73 -10.72 -30.66
CA ASP A 168 7.87 -10.98 -31.52
C ASP A 168 7.74 -10.17 -32.81
N ASP A 169 8.87 -9.70 -33.34
CA ASP A 169 8.90 -8.95 -34.60
C ASP A 169 8.44 -9.81 -35.81
N SER A 170 8.28 -11.13 -35.63
CA SER A 170 7.76 -12.09 -36.61
C SER A 170 6.23 -12.20 -36.62
N ASP A 171 5.54 -11.56 -35.68
CA ASP A 171 4.11 -11.69 -35.49
C ASP A 171 3.32 -10.75 -36.43
N MET A 172 2.59 -11.33 -37.38
CA MET A 172 1.86 -10.57 -38.41
C MET A 172 0.69 -9.74 -37.85
N ARG A 173 0.25 -9.99 -36.61
CA ARG A 173 -0.79 -9.20 -35.93
C ARG A 173 -0.14 -8.11 -35.10
N SER A 174 -0.70 -6.90 -35.13
CA SER A 174 -0.17 -5.84 -34.27
C SER A 174 -0.30 -6.27 -32.79
N PRO A 175 0.68 -5.93 -31.93
CA PRO A 175 0.61 -6.24 -30.50
C PRO A 175 -0.70 -5.76 -29.86
N ASN A 176 -1.23 -4.65 -30.38
CA ASN A 176 -2.45 -4.02 -29.89
C ASN A 176 -3.72 -4.84 -30.21
N GLU A 177 -3.80 -5.47 -31.39
CA GLU A 177 -4.95 -6.33 -31.75
C GLU A 177 -5.00 -7.60 -30.89
N LYS A 178 -3.83 -8.17 -30.58
CA LYS A 178 -3.74 -9.34 -29.69
C LYS A 178 -4.16 -8.99 -28.27
N ALA A 179 -3.61 -7.91 -27.72
CA ALA A 179 -3.96 -7.43 -26.40
C ALA A 179 -5.46 -7.12 -26.28
N GLN A 180 -6.07 -6.49 -27.29
CA GLN A 180 -7.50 -6.21 -27.32
C GLN A 180 -8.35 -7.48 -27.32
N ALA A 181 -7.97 -8.50 -28.10
CA ALA A 181 -8.69 -9.77 -28.14
C ALA A 181 -8.60 -10.52 -26.80
N GLN A 182 -7.40 -10.59 -26.20
CA GLN A 182 -7.20 -11.19 -24.88
C GLN A 182 -7.98 -10.44 -23.79
N TRP A 183 -7.94 -9.10 -23.81
CA TRP A 183 -8.72 -8.27 -22.89
C TRP A 183 -10.23 -8.52 -23.02
N HIS A 184 -10.76 -8.66 -24.23
CA HIS A 184 -12.17 -8.94 -24.44
C HIS A 184 -12.57 -10.28 -23.79
N ILE A 185 -11.76 -11.32 -23.96
CA ILE A 185 -11.97 -12.64 -23.34
C ILE A 185 -11.92 -12.53 -21.81
N ALA A 186 -10.87 -11.90 -21.27
CA ALA A 186 -10.70 -11.71 -19.83
C ALA A 186 -11.88 -10.93 -19.23
N ARG A 187 -12.27 -9.80 -19.85
CA ARG A 187 -13.41 -8.98 -19.40
C ARG A 187 -14.71 -9.75 -19.37
N THR A 188 -14.94 -10.63 -20.35
CA THR A 188 -16.15 -11.46 -20.42
C THR A 188 -16.18 -12.48 -19.30
N ARG A 189 -15.08 -13.20 -19.07
CA ARG A 189 -14.94 -14.15 -17.95
C ARG A 189 -15.14 -13.47 -16.60
N VAL A 190 -14.55 -12.29 -16.39
CA VAL A 190 -14.71 -11.51 -15.15
C VAL A 190 -16.16 -11.09 -14.95
N ALA A 191 -16.86 -10.66 -16.01
CA ALA A 191 -18.27 -10.29 -15.92
C ALA A 191 -19.15 -11.48 -15.48
N GLU A 192 -18.92 -12.67 -16.05
CA GLU A 192 -19.62 -13.90 -15.69
C GLU A 192 -19.35 -14.33 -14.23
N GLN A 193 -18.09 -14.24 -13.78
CA GLN A 193 -17.74 -14.51 -12.38
C GLN A 193 -18.33 -13.47 -11.42
N LEU A 194 -18.39 -12.19 -11.79
CA LEU A 194 -19.00 -11.14 -10.97
C LEU A 194 -20.51 -11.30 -10.83
N GLU A 195 -21.18 -11.96 -11.77
CA GLU A 195 -22.61 -12.29 -11.64
C GLU A 195 -22.87 -13.40 -10.62
N SER A 196 -21.92 -14.32 -10.43
CA SER A 196 -22.05 -15.43 -9.49
C SER A 196 -21.52 -15.14 -8.08
N ARG A 197 -20.80 -14.04 -7.87
CA ARG A 197 -20.13 -13.73 -6.59
C ARG A 197 -21.09 -13.33 -5.45
N PRO A 198 -20.98 -13.93 -4.24
CA PRO A 198 -21.78 -13.57 -3.06
C PRO A 198 -21.62 -12.10 -2.62
N SER A 199 -20.42 -11.53 -2.79
CA SER A 199 -20.10 -10.15 -2.41
C SER A 199 -20.93 -9.10 -3.15
N ARG A 200 -21.48 -9.41 -4.33
CA ARG A 200 -22.41 -8.50 -5.04
C ARG A 200 -23.77 -8.41 -4.36
N LYS A 201 -24.23 -9.51 -3.74
CA LYS A 201 -25.42 -9.50 -2.86
C LYS A 201 -25.12 -8.68 -1.59
N PHE A 202 -23.95 -8.87 -0.99
CA PHE A 202 -23.51 -8.09 0.17
C PHE A 202 -23.40 -6.59 -0.14
N ARG A 203 -22.82 -6.21 -1.28
CA ARG A 203 -22.74 -4.80 -1.72
C ARG A 203 -24.12 -4.15 -1.86
N ASN A 204 -25.12 -4.88 -2.35
CA ASN A 204 -26.49 -4.36 -2.40
C ASN A 204 -27.08 -4.19 -1.00
N VAL A 205 -26.80 -5.12 -0.07
CA VAL A 205 -27.20 -5.01 1.34
C VAL A 205 -26.54 -3.79 2.01
N VAL A 206 -25.22 -3.62 1.86
CA VAL A 206 -24.46 -2.47 2.39
C VAL A 206 -24.98 -1.16 1.82
N ARG A 207 -25.24 -1.10 0.51
CA ARG A 207 -25.76 0.10 -0.16
C ARG A 207 -27.17 0.46 0.33
N GLU A 208 -28.02 -0.53 0.61
CA GLU A 208 -29.33 -0.30 1.21
C GLU A 208 -29.23 0.10 2.69
N ALA A 209 -28.26 -0.44 3.45
CA ALA A 209 -27.97 -0.02 4.81
C ALA A 209 -27.49 1.44 4.87
N GLN A 210 -26.52 1.82 4.04
CA GLN A 210 -26.03 3.21 3.94
C GLN A 210 -27.13 4.20 3.49
N LYS A 211 -28.07 3.77 2.65
CA LYS A 211 -29.25 4.59 2.30
C LYS A 211 -30.23 4.76 3.48
N ARG A 212 -30.37 3.75 4.34
CA ARG A 212 -31.19 3.81 5.56
C ARG A 212 -30.54 4.71 6.61
N GLU A 213 -29.22 4.60 6.77
CA GLU A 213 -28.43 5.43 7.68
C GLU A 213 -28.46 6.91 7.27
N LYS A 214 -28.27 7.22 5.98
CA LYS A 214 -28.46 8.59 5.45
C LYS A 214 -29.89 9.13 5.60
N ARG A 215 -30.90 8.30 5.86
CA ARG A 215 -32.26 8.75 6.22
C ARG A 215 -32.39 9.03 7.71
N LEU A 216 -31.61 8.37 8.56
CA LEU A 216 -31.61 8.55 10.02
C LEU A 216 -30.73 9.75 10.44
N ASP A 217 -29.62 10.00 9.74
CA ASP A 217 -28.71 11.13 9.98
C ASP A 217 -29.31 12.52 9.71
N LYS A 218 -30.48 12.59 9.04
CA LYS A 218 -31.18 13.86 8.85
C LYS A 218 -31.87 14.38 10.11
N ASP A 219 -32.08 13.52 11.11
CA ASP A 219 -32.93 13.84 12.25
C ASP A 219 -32.16 14.03 13.58
N ASN A 220 -30.85 13.76 13.64
CA ASN A 220 -30.04 14.00 14.84
C ASN A 220 -28.58 14.30 14.50
N TYR A 221 -28.19 15.58 14.56
CA TYR A 221 -26.79 15.97 14.61
C TYR A 221 -26.55 16.72 15.93
N VAL A 222 -26.07 15.99 16.94
CA VAL A 222 -25.42 16.56 18.12
C VAL A 222 -24.06 15.87 18.20
N LEU A 223 -23.00 16.63 17.98
CA LEU A 223 -21.62 16.15 18.10
C LEU A 223 -21.28 16.01 19.58
N ASP A 224 -21.11 14.78 20.05
CA ASP A 224 -20.47 14.50 21.33
C ASP A 224 -18.99 14.16 21.06
N ASN A 225 -18.14 15.17 21.21
CA ASN A 225 -16.69 15.06 21.08
C ASN A 225 -16.10 14.70 22.45
N THR A 226 -16.16 13.43 22.84
CA THR A 226 -15.22 12.83 23.80
C THR A 226 -15.31 11.31 23.69
N ALA A 227 -14.60 10.72 22.72
CA ALA A 227 -14.20 9.33 22.82
C ALA A 227 -12.68 9.33 22.89
N ASN A 228 -12.15 9.12 24.09
CA ASN A 228 -10.78 8.68 24.30
C ASN A 228 -10.67 7.30 23.65
N LEU A 229 -10.26 7.27 22.39
CA LEU A 229 -9.80 6.07 21.73
C LEU A 229 -8.33 5.91 22.12
N GLU A 230 -8.09 5.24 23.26
CA GLU A 230 -6.87 4.45 23.40
C GLU A 230 -7.02 3.26 22.46
N GLU A 231 -6.85 3.50 21.15
CA GLU A 231 -6.53 2.43 20.23
C GLU A 231 -5.08 2.05 20.46
N ASP A 232 -4.84 0.75 20.50
CA ASP A 232 -3.51 0.15 20.57
C ASP A 232 -2.75 0.55 19.29
N LEU A 233 -2.02 1.66 19.40
CA LEU A 233 -1.30 2.32 18.30
C LEU A 233 0.02 1.62 17.97
N GLY A 234 0.16 0.32 18.28
CA GLY A 234 1.27 -0.50 17.79
C GLY A 234 1.38 -0.35 16.27
N GLY A 235 2.42 0.34 15.82
CA GLY A 235 2.58 0.75 14.44
C GLY A 235 3.54 -0.15 13.70
N SER A 236 3.03 -0.89 12.73
CA SER A 236 3.83 -1.39 11.62
C SER A 236 4.27 -0.21 10.74
N VAL A 237 5.42 -0.36 10.09
CA VAL A 237 5.85 0.58 9.05
C VAL A 237 5.02 0.28 7.81
N LEU A 238 4.30 1.27 7.30
CA LEU A 238 3.51 1.09 6.08
C LEU A 238 4.45 0.97 4.88
N LYS A 239 4.82 -0.27 4.53
CA LYS A 239 5.69 -0.58 3.39
C LYS A 239 4.87 -0.99 2.16
N SER A 240 4.38 -0.06 1.36
CA SER A 240 3.62 -0.36 0.15
C SER A 240 4.50 -0.30 -1.12
N GLY A 241 4.71 -1.45 -1.75
CA GLY A 241 5.64 -1.57 -2.88
C GLY A 241 4.99 -1.86 -4.22
N MET A 242 5.38 -1.09 -5.24
CA MET A 242 5.32 -1.51 -6.64
C MET A 242 6.74 -1.82 -7.12
N VAL A 243 6.93 -3.02 -7.63
CA VAL A 243 8.22 -3.54 -8.10
C VAL A 243 8.12 -3.98 -9.55
N ILE A 244 9.19 -3.76 -10.31
CA ILE A 244 9.39 -4.42 -11.60
C ILE A 244 10.64 -5.31 -11.53
N ALA A 245 10.54 -6.52 -12.08
CA ALA A 245 11.65 -7.45 -12.16
C ALA A 245 12.04 -7.72 -13.61
N TYR A 246 13.36 -7.72 -13.86
CA TYR A 246 13.93 -7.82 -15.19
C TYR A 246 15.07 -8.86 -15.23
N ASP A 247 15.30 -9.40 -16.43
CA ASP A 247 16.42 -10.29 -16.67
C ASP A 247 17.72 -9.49 -16.84
N VAL A 248 18.83 -10.02 -16.31
CA VAL A 248 20.14 -9.37 -16.45
C VAL A 248 20.90 -10.13 -17.52
N HIS A 249 21.07 -9.54 -18.70
CA HIS A 249 22.07 -10.03 -19.63
C HIS A 249 23.46 -9.63 -19.10
N GLU A 250 24.27 -10.61 -18.71
CA GLU A 250 25.71 -10.40 -18.56
C GLU A 250 26.28 -10.07 -19.94
N GLU A 251 26.39 -8.78 -20.28
CA GLU A 251 27.37 -8.40 -21.30
C GLU A 251 28.74 -8.63 -20.69
N SER A 252 29.37 -9.72 -21.12
CA SER A 252 30.77 -10.04 -20.85
C SER A 252 31.63 -8.90 -21.40
N PHE A 253 32.26 -8.13 -20.50
CA PHE A 253 33.37 -7.23 -20.85
C PHE A 253 34.70 -7.90 -20.55
#